data_AF-A0A4W3GHK9-F1
#
_entry.id   AF-A0A4W3GHK9-F1
#
_cell.length_a   1.000
_cell.length_b   1.000
_cell.length_c   1.000
_cell.angle_alpha   90.00
_cell.angle_beta   90.00
_cell.angle_gamma   90.00
#
_symmetry.space_group_name_H-M   'P 1'
#
loop_
_entity.id
_entity.type
_entity.pdbx_description
1 polymer ?
#
loop_
_entity_poly.entity_id
_entity_poly.type
_entity_poly.pdbx_seq_one_letter_code
_entity_poly.pdbx_strand_id
1 'polypeptide(L)'
;MIPALVIHCINEIEQRGLQETGIYRVPGCERTVRELKERYVRGKGLPLLSRVTDVHVVCGLLKDFLRKLREPLVTFRLHPTFLAVAGESPIGNRPEITRNS
;
A
#
# COMPACT_ATOMS: atom_id res chain seq x y z
N MET A 1 -8.50 15.01 2.34
CA MET A 1 -8.44 14.66 0.90
C MET A 1 -7.31 13.67 0.68
N ILE A 2 -7.45 12.74 -0.28
CA ILE A 2 -6.43 11.71 -0.59
C ILE A 2 -5.43 12.27 -1.62
N PRO A 3 -4.11 12.02 -1.48
CA PRO A 3 -3.13 12.46 -2.47
C PRO A 3 -3.38 11.87 -3.87
N ALA A 4 -3.33 12.70 -4.91
CA ALA A 4 -3.62 12.28 -6.28
C ALA A 4 -2.72 11.14 -6.80
N LEU A 5 -1.46 11.10 -6.34
CA LEU A 5 -0.53 10.00 -6.66
C LEU A 5 -1.06 8.65 -6.18
N VAL A 6 -1.68 8.60 -5.00
CA VAL A 6 -2.22 7.35 -4.44
C VAL A 6 -3.37 6.85 -5.29
N ILE A 7 -4.31 7.74 -5.65
CA ILE A 7 -5.45 7.40 -6.50
C ILE A 7 -4.96 6.89 -7.86
N HIS A 8 -4.01 7.61 -8.48
CA HIS A 8 -3.51 7.25 -9.80
C HIS A 8 -2.78 5.90 -9.80
N CYS A 9 -1.94 5.63 -8.79
CA CYS A 9 -1.29 4.33 -8.64
C CYS A 9 -2.30 3.19 -8.42
N ILE A 10 -3.31 3.39 -7.56
CA ILE A 10 -4.31 2.36 -7.27
C ILE A 10 -5.11 2.03 -8.52
N ASN A 11 -5.64 3.04 -9.22
CA ASN A 11 -6.41 2.82 -10.44
C ASN A 11 -5.61 2.03 -11.49
N GLU A 12 -4.33 2.37 -11.68
CA GLU A 12 -3.45 1.67 -12.62
C GLU A 12 -3.20 0.21 -12.17
N ILE A 13 -2.98 -0.04 -10.88
CA ILE A 13 -2.77 -1.39 -10.35
C ILE A 13 -4.05 -2.23 -10.44
N GLU A 14 -5.22 -1.66 -10.16
CA GLU A 14 -6.50 -2.35 -10.28
C GLU A 14 -6.83 -2.69 -11.74
N GLN A 15 -6.49 -1.79 -12.67
CA GLN A 15 -6.77 -1.97 -14.09
C GLN A 15 -5.99 -3.13 -14.73
N ARG A 16 -4.72 -3.36 -14.35
CA ARG A 16 -3.86 -4.34 -15.01
C ARG A 16 -2.99 -5.22 -14.10
N GLY A 17 -2.90 -4.92 -12.81
CA GLY A 17 -2.01 -5.59 -11.87
C GLY A 17 -2.63 -6.73 -11.07
N LEU A 18 -3.97 -6.86 -11.04
CA LEU A 18 -4.63 -7.86 -10.18
C LEU A 18 -4.40 -9.31 -10.63
N GLN A 19 -4.05 -9.53 -11.89
CA GLN A 19 -3.72 -10.86 -12.43
C GLN A 19 -2.20 -11.13 -12.42
N GLU A 20 -1.39 -10.15 -12.02
CA GLU A 20 0.07 -10.29 -11.99
C GLU A 20 0.54 -11.07 -10.77
N THR A 21 1.43 -12.03 -11.00
CA THR A 21 1.92 -12.90 -9.91
C THR A 21 2.77 -12.11 -8.94
N GLY A 22 2.43 -12.18 -7.65
CA GLY A 22 3.20 -11.51 -6.61
C GLY A 22 3.06 -9.99 -6.65
N ILE A 23 1.90 -9.46 -7.05
CA ILE A 23 1.56 -8.05 -6.91
C ILE A 23 1.88 -7.55 -5.50
N TYR A 24 2.46 -6.35 -5.42
CA TYR A 24 3.07 -5.76 -4.20
C TYR A 24 4.26 -6.51 -3.57
N ARG A 25 4.45 -7.82 -3.80
CA ARG A 25 5.57 -8.61 -3.26
C ARG A 25 6.83 -8.50 -4.12
N VAL A 26 6.70 -8.69 -5.43
CA VAL A 26 7.81 -8.60 -6.38
C VAL A 26 8.24 -7.13 -6.52
N PRO A 27 9.54 -6.80 -6.44
CA PRO A 27 10.02 -5.45 -6.67
C PRO A 27 10.07 -5.15 -8.17
N GLY A 28 9.57 -3.98 -8.56
CA GLY A 28 9.82 -3.44 -9.90
C GLY A 28 11.20 -2.79 -9.99
N CYS A 29 11.61 -2.39 -11.20
CA CYS A 29 12.89 -1.73 -11.44
C CYS A 29 13.06 -0.45 -10.60
N GLU A 30 14.02 -0.47 -9.65
CA GLU A 30 14.25 0.63 -8.70
C GLU A 30 14.60 1.95 -9.38
N ARG A 31 15.35 1.90 -10.49
CA ARG A 31 15.70 3.08 -11.28
C ARG A 31 14.43 3.77 -11.79
N THR A 32 13.50 3.00 -12.37
CA THR A 32 12.24 3.54 -12.88
C THR A 32 11.37 4.10 -11.75
N VAL A 33 11.29 3.40 -10.60
CA VAL A 33 10.57 3.91 -9.41
C VAL A 33 11.13 5.28 -8.98
N ARG A 34 12.45 5.41 -8.92
CA ARG A 34 13.12 6.67 -8.56
C ARG A 34 12.83 7.78 -9.57
N GLU A 35 12.92 7.49 -10.86
CA GLU A 35 12.64 8.46 -11.92
C GLU A 35 11.19 8.97 -11.88
N LEU A 36 10.20 8.09 -11.67
CA LEU A 36 8.79 8.49 -11.54
C LEU A 36 8.55 9.34 -10.30
N LYS A 37 9.16 8.95 -9.18
CA LYS A 37 9.09 9.70 -7.92
C LYS A 37 9.66 11.11 -8.08
N GLU A 38 10.84 11.23 -8.69
CA GLU A 38 11.48 12.53 -8.90
C GLU A 38 10.65 13.45 -9.80
N ARG A 39 10.01 12.91 -10.84
CA ARG A 39 9.09 13.69 -11.68
C ARG A 39 7.94 14.25 -10.85
N TYR A 40 7.33 13.43 -9.99
CA TYR A 40 6.26 13.86 -9.11
C TYR A 40 6.72 14.94 -8.12
N VAL A 41 7.85 14.71 -7.42
CA VAL A 41 8.37 15.64 -6.40
C VAL A 41 8.80 16.99 -6.99
N ARG A 42 9.35 17.01 -8.22
CA ARG A 42 9.74 18.24 -8.91
C ARG A 42 8.55 19.03 -9.48
N GLY A 43 7.31 18.65 -9.15
CA GLY A 43 6.11 19.35 -9.61
C GLY A 43 5.83 19.20 -11.11
N LYS A 44 6.41 18.19 -11.78
CA LYS A 44 6.19 17.96 -13.22
C LYS A 44 4.83 17.28 -13.52
N GLY A 45 3.87 17.41 -12.61
CA GLY A 45 2.57 16.75 -12.66
C GLY A 45 2.61 15.28 -12.24
N LEU A 46 1.48 14.60 -12.42
CA LEU A 46 1.40 13.16 -12.18
C LEU A 46 2.18 12.40 -13.25
N PRO A 47 2.99 11.40 -12.87
CA PRO A 47 3.65 10.53 -13.84
C PRO A 47 2.59 9.79 -14.66
N LEU A 48 2.83 9.64 -15.97
CA LEU A 48 1.94 8.90 -16.86
C LEU A 48 2.14 7.39 -16.66
N LEU A 49 1.44 6.81 -15.69
CA LEU A 49 1.63 5.42 -15.25
C LEU A 49 1.22 4.39 -16.31
N SER A 50 0.31 4.75 -17.22
CA SER A 50 -0.09 3.92 -18.37
C SER A 50 1.04 3.62 -19.35
N ARG A 51 2.14 4.39 -19.33
CA ARG A 51 3.35 4.12 -20.12
C ARG A 51 4.36 3.21 -19.40
N VAL A 52 4.11 2.87 -18.14
CA VAL A 52 4.99 2.01 -17.34
C VAL A 52 4.57 0.56 -17.57
N THR A 53 5.32 -0.18 -18.38
CA THR A 53 4.99 -1.57 -18.73
C THR A 53 4.91 -2.48 -17.50
N ASP A 54 5.91 -2.42 -16.63
CA ASP A 54 5.98 -3.22 -15.40
C ASP A 54 5.09 -2.64 -14.28
N VAL A 55 4.02 -3.34 -13.90
CA VAL A 55 3.11 -2.91 -12.82
C VAL A 55 3.78 -2.93 -11.44
N HIS A 56 4.83 -3.74 -11.26
CA HIS A 56 5.58 -3.79 -10.00
C HIS A 56 6.33 -2.49 -9.74
N VAL A 57 6.67 -1.72 -10.78
CA VAL A 57 7.20 -0.34 -10.65
C VAL A 57 6.13 0.57 -10.04
N VAL A 58 4.88 0.48 -10.48
CA VAL A 58 3.78 1.29 -9.93
C VAL A 58 3.51 0.92 -8.47
N CYS A 59 3.53 -0.38 -8.15
CA CYS A 59 3.48 -0.86 -6.77
C CYS A 59 4.63 -0.32 -5.93
N GLY A 60 5.85 -0.32 -6.49
CA GLY A 60 7.04 0.25 -5.86
C GLY A 60 6.88 1.73 -5.56
N LEU A 61 6.38 2.51 -6.51
CA LEU A 61 6.13 3.94 -6.36
C LEU A 61 5.11 4.25 -5.25
N LEU A 62 3.99 3.51 -5.22
CA LEU A 62 2.97 3.65 -4.17
C LEU A 62 3.55 3.34 -2.78
N LYS A 63 4.26 2.20 -2.65
CA LYS A 63 4.91 1.80 -1.39
C LYS A 63 5.94 2.84 -0.94
N ASP A 64 6.73 3.36 -1.88
CA ASP A 64 7.75 4.37 -1.59
C ASP A 64 7.14 5.68 -1.10
N PHE A 65 6.04 6.12 -1.71
CA PHE A 65 5.31 7.30 -1.28
C PHE A 65 4.79 7.16 0.15
N LEU A 66 4.11 6.06 0.47
CA LEU A 66 3.54 5.81 1.80
C LEU A 66 4.62 5.69 2.88
N ARG A 67 5.77 5.07 2.56
CA ARG A 67 6.90 4.92 3.49
C ARG A 67 7.60 6.26 3.80
N LYS A 68 7.53 7.24 2.89
CA LYS A 68 8.22 8.52 3.01
C LYS A 68 7.36 9.65 3.56
N LEU A 69 6.14 9.34 4.01
CA LEU A 69 5.33 10.31 4.75
C LEU A 69 6.06 10.75 6.02
N ARG A 70 5.92 12.03 6.38
CA ARG A 70 6.55 12.60 7.60
C ARG A 70 6.04 11.90 8.87
N GLU A 71 4.77 11.50 8.84
CA GLU A 71 4.15 10.62 9.81
C GLU A 71 3.66 9.36 9.07
N PRO A 72 3.93 8.15 9.58
CA PRO A 72 3.48 6.92 8.94
C PRO A 72 1.95 6.87 8.81
N LEU A 73 1.47 6.11 7.82
CA LEU A 73 0.03 5.97 7.56
C LEU A 73 -0.73 5.50 8.81
N VAL A 74 -0.18 4.51 9.52
CA VAL A 74 -0.55 4.22 10.90
C VAL A 74 0.27 5.14 11.78
N THR A 75 -0.35 6.21 12.26
CA THR A 75 0.31 7.28 13.01
C THR A 75 1.02 6.75 14.26
N PHE A 76 2.07 7.46 14.70
CA PHE A 76 2.83 7.07 15.90
C PHE A 76 1.93 6.98 17.14
N ARG A 77 0.91 7.84 17.22
CA ARG A 77 -0.08 7.84 18.31
C ARG A 77 -0.95 6.57 18.32
N LEU A 78 -1.33 6.06 17.14
CA LEU A 78 -2.20 4.89 17.03
C LEU A 78 -1.42 3.57 17.02
N HIS A 79 -0.14 3.60 16.68
CA HIS A 79 0.68 2.41 16.54
C HIS A 79 0.64 1.46 17.76
N PRO A 80 0.72 1.92 19.03
CA PRO A 80 0.58 1.05 20.20
C PRO A 80 -0.78 0.34 20.27
N THR A 81 -1.86 1.02 19.89
CA THR A 81 -3.22 0.45 19.85
C THR A 81 -3.32 -0.65 18.80
N PHE A 82 -2.76 -0.43 17.61
CA PHE A 82 -2.71 -1.46 16.56
C PHE A 82 -1.90 -2.69 17.00
N LEU A 83 -0.78 -2.50 17.71
CA LEU A 83 0.04 -3.60 18.22
C LEU A 83 -0.65 -4.39 19.34
N ALA A 84 -1.35 -3.70 20.25
CA ALA A 84 -2.10 -4.35 21.33
C ALA A 84 -3.15 -5.31 20.75
N VAL A 85 -3.97 -4.83 19.80
CA VAL A 85 -4.99 -5.66 19.14
C VAL A 85 -4.37 -6.78 18.30
N ALA A 86 -3.22 -6.56 17.64
CA ALA A 86 -2.56 -7.60 16.87
C ALA A 86 -1.92 -8.71 17.74
N GLY A 87 -1.49 -8.37 18.96
CA GLY A 87 -0.96 -9.31 19.94
C GLY A 87 -2.04 -10.11 20.67
N GLU A 88 -3.28 -9.60 20.71
CA GLU A 88 -4.45 -10.33 21.16
C GLU A 88 -4.79 -11.41 20.13
N SER A 89 -4.35 -12.65 20.38
CA SER A 89 -4.80 -13.80 19.58
C SER A 89 -6.32 -13.92 19.69
N PRO A 90 -7.10 -13.98 18.59
CA PRO A 90 -8.51 -14.30 18.64
C PRO A 90 -8.67 -15.81 18.83
N ILE A 91 -8.27 -16.32 20.00
CA ILE A 91 -8.49 -17.70 20.41
C ILE A 91 -8.99 -17.63 21.86
N GLY A 92 -10.30 -17.43 22.04
CA GLY A 92 -10.85 -17.42 23.40
C GLY A 92 -12.35 -17.16 23.55
N ASN A 93 -13.02 -16.51 22.60
CA ASN A 93 -14.48 -16.31 22.68
C ASN A 93 -15.18 -17.05 21.54
N ARG A 94 -15.13 -18.38 21.56
CA ARG A 94 -16.20 -19.18 20.96
C ARG A 94 -17.28 -19.26 22.05
N PRO A 95 -18.45 -18.61 21.91
CA PRO A 95 -19.52 -18.82 22.88
C PRO A 95 -19.83 -20.32 22.90
N GLU A 96 -19.52 -20.97 24.03
CA GLU A 96 -20.03 -22.31 24.31
C GLU A 96 -21.54 -22.20 24.28
N ILE A 97 -22.13 -22.75 23.22
CA ILE A 97 -23.55 -23.01 23.15
C ILE A 97 -23.82 -23.97 24.30
N THR A 98 -24.33 -23.43 25.41
CA THR A 98 -24.81 -24.18 26.55
C THR A 98 -25.92 -25.08 26.04
N ARG A 99 -25.60 -26.34 25.74
CA ARG A 99 -26.61 -27.38 25.56
C ARG A 99 -27.14 -27.68 26.95
N ASN A 100 -28.24 -27.02 27.28
CA ASN A 100 -29.10 -27.33 28.41
C ASN A 100 -29.62 -28.78 28.24
N SER A 101 -29.33 -29.63 29.22
CA SER A 101 -30.04 -30.88 29.51
C SER A 101 -30.40 -30.89 30.98
#